data_AF-A0A1G1L2M7-F1
#
_entry.id   AF-A0A1G1L2M7-F1
#
_cell.length_a   1.000
_cell.length_b   1.000
_cell.length_c   1.000
_cell.angle_alpha   90.00
_cell.angle_beta   90.00
_cell.angle_gamma   90.00
#
_symmetry.space_group_name_H-M   'P 1'
#
loop_
_entity.id
_entity.type
_entity.pdbx_description
1 polymer ?
#
loop_
_entity_poly.entity_id
_entity_poly.type
_entity_poly.pdbx_seq_one_letter_code
_entity_poly.pdbx_strand_id
1 'polypeptide(L)'
;MAKSNLRRIFLRIVLGLALLIVLPPAGLALYWWLTFPDVQRLATANPKTTALIEARLAEARAKDPDAKPDRVWVPLAEIAPALQHAVIVSEDASFYYHEGFYWEGIREAALRDLAEGKLERGGSTLTQQLAKNLYLSSHKTFFRKANEALIAYALERYLTKKRILELYLNVVEWGRGVYGAEAAARHHFGKHAADLTQEEAALLAAMLPSPRTYDPLRVTRYLSVRQQQILRLLEQRQGMKSLTGNKEGTRISTLPPKVNGKPSAARQSREPK
;
A
#
# COMPACT_ATOMS: atom_id res chain seq x y z
N MET A 1 17.81 64.11 4.68
CA MET A 1 16.65 63.53 5.39
C MET A 1 15.71 62.71 4.49
N ALA A 2 15.39 63.12 3.24
CA ALA A 2 14.44 62.38 2.39
C ALA A 2 14.90 60.97 1.95
N LYS A 3 16.18 60.78 1.60
CA LYS A 3 16.72 59.47 1.15
C LYS A 3 16.67 58.36 2.21
N SER A 4 16.80 58.71 3.50
CA SER A 4 16.72 57.72 4.60
C SER A 4 15.29 57.23 4.84
N ASN A 5 14.29 58.08 4.60
CA ASN A 5 12.89 57.73 4.74
C ASN A 5 12.45 56.81 3.58
N LEU A 6 12.90 57.09 2.36
CA LEU A 6 12.61 56.25 1.20
C LEU A 6 13.21 54.84 1.33
N ARG A 7 14.45 54.73 1.84
CA ARG A 7 15.08 53.43 2.16
C ARG A 7 14.29 52.64 3.21
N ARG A 8 13.85 53.29 4.29
CA ARG A 8 13.05 52.65 5.34
C ARG A 8 11.69 52.15 4.82
N ILE A 9 11.03 52.93 3.96
CA ILE A 9 9.76 52.53 3.32
C ILE A 9 9.99 51.34 2.39
N PHE A 10 11.02 51.38 1.54
CA PHE A 10 11.39 50.28 0.67
C PHE A 10 11.70 48.99 1.44
N LEU A 11 12.51 49.06 2.51
CA LEU A 11 12.81 47.93 3.39
C LEU A 11 11.55 47.32 4.02
N ARG A 12 10.58 48.15 4.45
CA ARG A 12 9.30 47.67 4.99
C ARG A 12 8.45 46.96 3.94
N ILE A 13 8.44 47.47 2.70
CA ILE A 13 7.71 46.83 1.59
C ILE A 13 8.34 45.47 1.26
N VAL A 14 9.67 45.42 1.12
CA VAL A 14 10.39 44.16 0.85
C VAL A 14 10.18 43.15 1.97
N LEU A 15 10.27 43.59 3.24
CA LEU A 15 10.03 42.72 4.39
C LEU A 15 8.56 42.24 4.43
N GLY A 16 7.60 43.11 4.13
CA GLY A 16 6.19 42.75 4.05
C GLY A 16 5.90 41.72 2.96
N LEU A 17 6.50 41.89 1.77
CA LEU A 17 6.40 40.92 0.67
C LEU A 17 7.08 39.59 1.02
N ALA A 18 8.25 39.63 1.66
CA ALA A 18 8.94 38.43 2.12
C ALA A 18 8.10 37.67 3.17
N LEU A 19 7.49 38.37 4.13
CA LEU A 19 6.58 37.77 5.12
C LEU A 19 5.34 37.16 4.45
N LEU A 20 4.77 37.80 3.43
CA LEU A 20 3.61 37.29 2.70
C LEU A 20 3.93 35.99 1.93
N ILE A 21 5.18 35.80 1.51
CA ILE A 21 5.65 34.57 0.85
C ILE A 21 5.99 33.47 1.87
N VAL A 22 6.57 33.83 3.02
CA VAL A 22 7.09 32.86 4.01
C VAL A 22 6.05 32.40 5.01
N LEU A 23 5.14 33.28 5.45
CA LEU A 23 4.16 32.95 6.50
C LEU A 23 3.16 31.86 6.07
N PRO A 24 2.59 31.85 4.84
CA PRO A 24 1.69 30.78 4.42
C PRO A 24 2.31 29.37 4.43
N PRO A 25 3.50 29.12 3.82
CA PRO A 25 4.12 27.80 3.89
C PRO A 25 4.61 27.47 5.30
N ALA A 26 5.06 28.44 6.09
CA ALA A 26 5.43 28.20 7.50
C ALA A 26 4.20 27.81 8.34
N GLY A 27 3.07 28.49 8.15
CA GLY A 27 1.80 28.16 8.79
C GLY A 27 1.27 26.79 8.36
N LEU A 28 1.41 26.43 7.09
CA LEU A 28 1.07 25.10 6.59
C LEU A 28 1.99 24.02 7.19
N ALA A 29 3.30 24.26 7.23
CA ALA A 29 4.26 23.35 7.83
C ALA A 29 3.99 23.16 9.33
N LEU A 30 3.65 24.24 10.04
CA LEU A 30 3.26 24.20 11.44
C LEU A 30 1.95 23.42 11.63
N TYR A 31 0.94 23.69 10.79
CA TYR A 31 -0.32 22.94 10.80
C TYR A 31 -0.06 21.44 10.61
N TRP A 32 0.76 21.06 9.63
CA TRP A 32 1.15 19.67 9.44
C TRP A 32 1.90 19.13 10.63
N TRP A 33 2.91 19.82 11.15
CA TRP A 33 3.65 19.36 12.31
C TRP A 33 2.75 19.09 13.53
N LEU A 34 1.73 19.92 13.74
CA LEU A 34 0.77 19.77 14.84
C LEU A 34 -0.30 18.71 14.57
N THR A 35 -0.65 18.45 13.31
CA THR A 35 -1.77 17.55 12.92
C THR A 35 -1.33 16.23 12.34
N PHE A 36 -0.04 16.04 12.06
CA PHE A 36 0.47 14.84 11.41
C PHE A 36 0.29 13.62 12.33
N PRO A 37 -0.33 12.54 11.85
CA PRO A 37 -0.59 11.38 12.68
C PRO A 37 0.72 10.67 13.05
N ASP A 38 0.79 10.17 14.29
CA ASP A 38 1.87 9.27 14.71
C ASP A 38 1.67 7.89 14.09
N VAL A 39 2.21 7.72 12.88
CA VAL A 39 2.17 6.46 12.15
C VAL A 39 3.18 5.44 12.68
N GLN A 40 4.20 5.86 13.43
CA GLN A 40 5.25 4.98 13.92
C GLN A 40 4.71 3.97 14.92
N ARG A 41 3.73 4.38 15.75
CA ARG A 41 3.02 3.46 16.66
C ARG A 41 2.36 2.28 15.95
N LEU A 42 1.99 2.43 14.68
CA LEU A 42 1.40 1.34 13.92
C LEU A 42 2.38 0.19 13.66
N ALA A 43 3.68 0.38 13.90
CA ALA A 43 4.67 -0.69 13.81
C ALA A 43 4.42 -1.79 14.84
N THR A 44 3.89 -1.44 16.01
CA THR A 44 3.73 -2.35 17.16
C THR A 44 2.29 -2.41 17.69
N ALA A 45 1.46 -1.41 17.40
CA ALA A 45 0.09 -1.33 17.90
C ALA A 45 -0.93 -1.27 16.76
N ASN A 46 -2.10 -1.86 16.99
CA ASN A 46 -3.23 -1.80 16.05
C ASN A 46 -4.09 -0.55 16.33
N PRO A 47 -4.61 0.13 15.29
CA PRO A 47 -5.49 1.27 15.48
C PRO A 47 -6.80 0.82 16.12
N LYS A 48 -7.27 1.51 17.17
CA LYS A 48 -8.56 1.20 17.81
C LYS A 48 -9.74 1.45 16.86
N THR A 49 -9.64 2.52 16.06
CA THR A 49 -10.60 2.91 15.03
C THR A 49 -9.86 3.65 13.91
N THR A 50 -10.56 4.00 12.85
CA THR A 50 -10.00 4.71 11.69
C THR A 50 -10.98 5.77 11.19
N ALA A 51 -10.48 6.78 10.47
CA ALA A 51 -11.33 7.80 9.86
C ALA A 51 -12.42 7.19 8.96
N LEU A 52 -12.11 6.10 8.25
CA LEU A 52 -13.09 5.33 7.49
C LEU A 52 -14.20 4.78 8.39
N ILE A 53 -13.84 4.02 9.44
CA ILE A 53 -14.81 3.39 10.33
C ILE A 53 -15.69 4.44 11.01
N GLU A 54 -15.09 5.52 11.53
CA GLU A 54 -15.81 6.60 12.21
C GLU A 54 -16.82 7.28 11.28
N ALA A 55 -16.40 7.63 10.06
CA ALA A 55 -17.28 8.27 9.09
C ALA A 55 -18.48 7.37 8.74
N ARG A 56 -18.25 6.08 8.51
CA ARG A 56 -19.32 5.13 8.17
C ARG A 56 -20.22 4.80 9.34
N LEU A 57 -19.66 4.76 10.55
CA LEU A 57 -20.45 4.54 11.75
C LEU A 57 -21.36 5.75 12.03
N ALA A 58 -20.88 6.97 11.80
CA ALA A 58 -21.71 8.17 11.87
C ALA A 58 -22.86 8.14 10.84
N GLU A 59 -22.58 7.76 9.59
CA GLU A 59 -23.62 7.55 8.57
C GLU A 59 -24.66 6.50 8.98
N ALA A 60 -24.21 5.39 9.58
CA ALA A 60 -25.10 4.32 10.03
C ALA A 60 -25.96 4.76 11.23
N ARG A 61 -25.36 5.44 12.21
CA ARG A 61 -26.03 5.92 13.43
C ARG A 61 -27.06 7.00 13.20
N ALA A 62 -26.94 7.74 12.10
CA ALA A 62 -28.00 8.64 11.66
C ALA A 62 -29.31 7.92 11.29
N LYS A 63 -29.26 6.61 11.04
CA LYS A 63 -30.42 5.77 10.71
C LYS A 63 -30.77 4.77 11.81
N ASP A 64 -29.76 4.23 12.47
CA ASP A 64 -29.87 3.25 13.54
C ASP A 64 -28.87 3.62 14.66
N PRO A 65 -29.33 4.27 15.75
CA PRO A 65 -28.47 4.71 16.86
C PRO A 65 -27.61 3.59 17.47
N ASP A 66 -28.06 2.34 17.42
CA ASP A 66 -27.38 1.18 18.00
C ASP A 66 -26.39 0.52 17.04
N ALA A 67 -26.23 1.06 15.82
CA ALA A 67 -25.30 0.54 14.83
C ALA A 67 -23.87 0.43 15.40
N LYS A 68 -23.24 -0.72 15.13
CA LYS A 68 -21.87 -1.06 15.51
C LYS A 68 -21.12 -1.63 14.30
N PRO A 69 -19.82 -1.34 14.16
CA PRO A 69 -19.02 -1.99 13.13
C PRO A 69 -18.77 -3.45 13.50
N ASP A 70 -18.89 -4.34 12.53
CA ASP A 70 -18.35 -5.69 12.60
C ASP A 70 -16.88 -5.64 12.20
N ARG A 71 -16.01 -6.00 13.14
CA ARG A 71 -14.56 -5.97 12.96
C ARG A 71 -13.89 -6.98 13.86
N VAL A 72 -13.06 -7.83 13.24
CA VAL A 72 -12.19 -8.76 13.95
C VAL A 72 -10.77 -8.57 13.41
N TRP A 73 -9.84 -8.26 14.31
CA TRP A 73 -8.43 -8.12 13.94
C TRP A 73 -7.75 -9.47 14.00
N VAL A 74 -7.04 -9.84 12.94
CA VAL A 74 -6.17 -11.01 12.90
C VAL A 74 -4.79 -10.64 12.35
N PRO A 75 -3.70 -11.27 12.84
CA PRO A 75 -2.38 -11.08 12.25
C PRO A 75 -2.34 -11.57 10.80
N LEU A 76 -1.41 -11.05 10.00
CA LEU A 76 -1.31 -11.40 8.58
C LEU A 76 -1.12 -12.90 8.35
N ALA A 77 -0.45 -13.59 9.28
CA ALA A 77 -0.24 -15.03 9.22
C ALA A 77 -1.54 -15.85 9.33
N GLU A 78 -2.60 -15.28 9.91
CA GLU A 78 -3.94 -15.89 10.02
C GLU A 78 -4.86 -15.49 8.86
N ILE A 79 -4.33 -14.79 7.84
CA ILE A 79 -5.06 -14.48 6.62
C ILE A 79 -4.52 -15.37 5.50
N ALA A 80 -5.42 -16.08 4.80
CA ALA A 80 -5.04 -16.98 3.71
C ALA A 80 -4.07 -16.29 2.73
N PRO A 81 -2.94 -16.93 2.37
CA PRO A 81 -2.01 -16.39 1.38
C PRO A 81 -2.70 -16.09 0.04
N ALA A 82 -3.77 -16.83 -0.29
CA ALA A 82 -4.61 -16.56 -1.45
C ALA A 82 -5.22 -15.16 -1.41
N LEU A 83 -5.80 -14.73 -0.28
CA LEU A 83 -6.39 -13.39 -0.13
C LEU A 83 -5.31 -12.31 -0.18
N GLN A 84 -4.19 -12.52 0.51
CA GLN A 84 -3.06 -11.58 0.47
C GLN A 84 -2.60 -11.33 -0.97
N HIS A 85 -2.37 -12.39 -1.74
CA HIS A 85 -1.95 -12.27 -3.13
C HIS A 85 -3.04 -11.68 -4.03
N ALA A 86 -4.30 -12.09 -3.85
CA ALA A 86 -5.43 -11.60 -4.65
C ALA A 86 -5.57 -10.08 -4.53
N VAL A 87 -5.52 -9.56 -3.30
CA VAL A 87 -5.58 -8.11 -3.03
C VAL A 87 -4.38 -7.39 -3.64
N ILE A 88 -3.17 -7.92 -3.47
CA ILE A 88 -1.96 -7.32 -4.06
C ILE A 88 -2.10 -7.24 -5.58
N VAL A 89 -2.39 -8.34 -6.27
CA VAL A 89 -2.44 -8.31 -7.75
C VAL A 89 -3.59 -7.46 -8.28
N SER A 90 -4.67 -7.30 -7.50
CA SER A 90 -5.85 -6.58 -7.93
C SER A 90 -5.83 -5.08 -7.65
N GLU A 91 -5.18 -4.66 -6.56
CA GLU A 91 -5.11 -3.26 -6.11
C GLU A 91 -3.74 -2.62 -6.39
N ASP A 92 -2.66 -3.38 -6.32
CA ASP A 92 -1.29 -2.86 -6.39
C ASP A 92 -0.27 -3.97 -6.73
N ALA A 93 -0.25 -4.40 -7.99
CA ALA A 93 0.56 -5.56 -8.41
C ALA A 93 2.08 -5.37 -8.16
N SER A 94 2.53 -4.12 -8.06
CA SER A 94 3.92 -3.74 -7.80
C SER A 94 4.20 -3.44 -6.31
N PHE A 95 3.28 -3.76 -5.40
CA PHE A 95 3.33 -3.38 -3.98
C PHE A 95 4.68 -3.57 -3.28
N TYR A 96 5.38 -4.67 -3.56
CA TYR A 96 6.68 -4.99 -2.94
C TYR A 96 7.88 -4.29 -3.59
N TYR A 97 7.68 -3.61 -4.72
CA TYR A 97 8.74 -3.02 -5.54
C TYR A 97 8.78 -1.49 -5.49
N HIS A 98 7.85 -0.85 -4.78
CA HIS A 98 7.83 0.61 -4.62
C HIS A 98 7.74 1.04 -3.16
N GLU A 99 7.96 2.33 -2.88
CA GLU A 99 7.87 2.93 -1.53
C GLU A 99 6.69 3.90 -1.46
N GLY A 100 5.46 3.37 -1.58
CA GLY A 100 4.21 4.15 -1.53
C GLY A 100 3.76 4.79 -2.84
N PHE A 101 4.64 4.93 -3.84
CA PHE A 101 4.31 5.49 -5.14
C PHE A 101 4.89 4.64 -6.27
N TYR A 102 4.06 4.25 -7.23
CA TYR A 102 4.51 3.56 -8.44
C TYR A 102 4.69 4.57 -9.58
N TRP A 103 5.85 5.25 -9.61
CA TRP A 103 6.13 6.36 -10.54
C TRP A 103 6.09 5.95 -12.00
N GLU A 104 6.60 4.76 -12.32
CA GLU A 104 6.54 4.17 -13.66
C GLU A 104 5.09 3.97 -14.09
N GLY A 105 4.25 3.41 -13.22
CA GLY A 105 2.82 3.23 -13.52
C GLY A 105 2.04 4.54 -13.61
N ILE A 106 2.39 5.55 -12.82
CA ILE A 106 1.81 6.90 -12.95
C ILE A 106 2.15 7.48 -14.33
N ARG A 107 3.41 7.35 -14.77
CA ARG A 107 3.86 7.82 -16.09
C ARG A 107 3.14 7.06 -17.21
N GLU A 108 3.08 5.74 -17.15
CA GLU A 108 2.39 4.93 -18.16
C GLU A 108 0.88 5.19 -18.20
N ALA A 109 0.23 5.32 -17.03
CA ALA A 109 -1.19 5.64 -16.94
C ALA A 109 -1.47 7.03 -17.53
N ALA A 110 -0.67 8.04 -17.19
CA ALA A 110 -0.81 9.38 -17.77
C ALA A 110 -0.63 9.39 -19.29
N LEU A 111 0.31 8.59 -19.82
CA LEU A 111 0.50 8.45 -21.26
C LEU A 111 -0.66 7.73 -21.95
N ARG A 112 -1.23 6.68 -21.32
CA ARG A 112 -2.42 5.97 -21.82
C ARG A 112 -3.67 6.86 -21.77
N ASP A 113 -3.92 7.54 -20.66
CA ASP A 113 -5.04 8.47 -20.46
C ASP A 113 -5.02 9.61 -21.48
N LEU A 114 -3.82 10.16 -21.75
CA LEU A 114 -3.63 11.19 -22.77
C LEU A 114 -3.88 10.65 -24.19
N ALA A 115 -3.50 9.41 -24.47
CA ALA A 115 -3.71 8.77 -25.76
C ALA A 115 -5.18 8.36 -26.00
N GLU A 116 -5.90 7.96 -24.94
CA GLU A 116 -7.29 7.50 -25.02
C GLU A 116 -8.33 8.60 -24.74
N GLY A 117 -7.90 9.80 -24.32
CA GLY A 117 -8.80 10.90 -23.96
C GLY A 117 -9.69 10.59 -22.75
N LYS A 118 -9.31 9.61 -21.93
CA LYS A 118 -10.03 9.20 -20.72
C LYS A 118 -9.18 9.53 -19.50
N LEU A 119 -9.82 9.88 -18.38
CA LEU A 119 -9.21 9.74 -17.06
C LEU A 119 -9.63 8.38 -16.52
N GLU A 120 -8.92 7.30 -16.88
CA GLU A 120 -9.18 6.01 -16.24
C GLU A 120 -8.56 5.95 -14.83
N ARG A 121 -9.26 5.24 -13.95
CA ARG A 121 -9.04 5.02 -12.51
C ARG A 121 -7.61 5.32 -12.02
N GLY A 122 -7.46 6.44 -11.31
CA GLY A 122 -6.21 6.86 -10.68
C GLY A 122 -5.60 5.78 -9.78
N GLY A 123 -4.49 5.21 -10.24
CA GLY A 123 -3.74 4.11 -9.60
C GLY A 123 -3.13 4.50 -8.26
N SER A 124 -3.96 4.52 -7.22
CA SER A 124 -3.48 4.72 -5.85
C SER A 124 -2.96 3.40 -5.29
N THR A 125 -1.75 3.42 -4.74
CA THR A 125 -1.10 2.24 -4.15
C THR A 125 -1.85 1.77 -2.89
N LEU A 126 -1.61 0.53 -2.46
CA LEU A 126 -2.19 0.00 -1.21
C LEU A 126 -1.86 0.90 -0.01
N THR A 127 -0.65 1.44 0.04
CA THR A 127 -0.21 2.35 1.10
C THR A 127 -0.96 3.67 1.09
N GLN A 128 -1.20 4.24 -0.10
CA GLN A 128 -2.03 5.46 -0.24
C GLN A 128 -3.48 5.20 0.17
N GLN A 129 -4.04 4.07 -0.23
CA GLN A 129 -5.37 3.66 0.19
C GLN A 129 -5.44 3.45 1.70
N LEU A 130 -4.43 2.84 2.32
CA LEU A 130 -4.31 2.67 3.76
C LEU A 130 -4.24 4.02 4.48
N ALA A 131 -3.37 4.93 4.04
CA ALA A 131 -3.25 6.28 4.60
C ALA A 131 -4.60 7.01 4.63
N LYS A 132 -5.33 6.95 3.50
CA LYS A 132 -6.67 7.50 3.38
C LYS A 132 -7.63 6.86 4.39
N ASN A 133 -7.68 5.54 4.45
CA ASN A 133 -8.64 4.83 5.31
C ASN A 133 -8.35 5.06 6.81
N LEU A 134 -7.07 5.15 7.20
CA LEU A 134 -6.66 5.37 8.58
C LEU A 134 -7.01 6.76 9.09
N TYR A 135 -6.69 7.81 8.33
CA TYR A 135 -6.57 9.16 8.89
C TYR A 135 -7.36 10.24 8.15
N LEU A 136 -7.87 9.98 6.94
CA LEU A 136 -8.43 11.04 6.10
C LEU A 136 -9.93 10.89 5.89
N SER A 137 -10.62 12.01 5.85
CA SER A 137 -12.04 12.07 5.51
C SER A 137 -12.28 11.78 4.02
N SER A 138 -13.51 11.43 3.67
CA SER A 138 -13.91 11.10 2.29
C SER A 138 -13.92 12.29 1.31
N HIS A 139 -13.70 13.53 1.78
CA HIS A 139 -13.80 14.75 0.95
C HIS A 139 -12.67 14.84 -0.09
N LYS A 140 -13.02 14.85 -1.38
CA LYS A 140 -12.03 14.89 -2.46
C LYS A 140 -11.50 16.31 -2.71
N THR A 141 -10.44 16.69 -2.00
CA THR A 141 -9.69 17.93 -2.26
C THR A 141 -8.24 17.64 -2.65
N PHE A 142 -7.61 18.54 -3.40
CA PHE A 142 -6.18 18.45 -3.71
C PHE A 142 -5.34 18.40 -2.43
N PHE A 143 -5.70 19.23 -1.45
CA PHE A 143 -5.06 19.25 -0.13
C PHE A 143 -5.13 17.89 0.58
N ARG A 144 -6.30 17.23 0.58
CA ARG A 144 -6.44 15.88 1.14
C ARG A 144 -5.54 14.89 0.41
N LYS A 145 -5.44 14.96 -0.92
CA LYS A 145 -4.57 14.06 -1.70
C LYS A 145 -3.09 14.29 -1.40
N ALA A 146 -2.67 15.54 -1.16
CA ALA A 146 -1.32 15.84 -0.69
C ALA A 146 -1.05 15.24 0.70
N ASN A 147 -1.99 15.36 1.64
CA ASN A 147 -1.88 14.71 2.95
C ASN A 147 -1.80 13.18 2.84
N GLU A 148 -2.60 12.58 1.96
CA GLU A 148 -2.56 11.13 1.67
C GLU A 148 -1.17 10.70 1.21
N ALA A 149 -0.55 11.47 0.31
CA ALA A 149 0.79 11.22 -0.18
C ALA A 149 1.84 11.30 0.94
N LEU A 150 1.78 12.33 1.79
CA LEU A 150 2.72 12.49 2.91
C LEU A 150 2.59 11.39 3.97
N ILE A 151 1.35 11.02 4.32
CA ILE A 151 1.09 9.94 5.27
C ILE A 151 1.53 8.59 4.67
N ALA A 152 1.26 8.34 3.39
CA ALA A 152 1.71 7.12 2.72
C ALA A 152 3.25 7.01 2.72
N TYR A 153 3.94 8.10 2.43
CA TYR A 153 5.40 8.16 2.53
C TYR A 153 5.88 7.82 3.95
N ALA A 154 5.26 8.40 4.98
CA ALA A 154 5.62 8.11 6.37
C ALA A 154 5.33 6.65 6.75
N LEU A 155 4.21 6.07 6.32
CA LEU A 155 3.90 4.65 6.53
C LEU A 155 4.98 3.75 5.95
N GLU A 156 5.43 4.00 4.72
CA GLU A 156 6.50 3.22 4.07
C GLU A 156 7.84 3.39 4.76
N ARG A 157 8.10 4.57 5.34
CA ARG A 157 9.33 4.83 6.08
C ARG A 157 9.41 4.08 7.40
N TYR A 158 8.30 3.95 8.11
CA TYR A 158 8.26 3.41 9.48
C TYR A 158 7.74 1.97 9.57
N LEU A 159 7.04 1.46 8.55
CA LEU A 159 6.42 0.13 8.58
C LEU A 159 7.01 -0.78 7.51
N THR A 160 7.07 -2.07 7.82
CA THR A 160 7.40 -3.08 6.82
C THR A 160 6.23 -3.31 5.86
N LYS A 161 6.50 -3.75 4.63
CA LYS A 161 5.46 -4.11 3.66
C LYS A 161 4.45 -5.12 4.19
N LYS A 162 4.91 -6.10 4.97
CA LYS A 162 4.02 -7.07 5.64
C LYS A 162 3.08 -6.36 6.62
N ARG A 163 3.60 -5.44 7.42
CA ARG A 163 2.78 -4.68 8.37
C ARG A 163 1.78 -3.76 7.67
N ILE A 164 2.18 -3.10 6.58
CA ILE A 164 1.27 -2.28 5.75
C ILE A 164 0.13 -3.13 5.21
N LEU A 165 0.44 -4.31 4.65
CA LEU A 165 -0.58 -5.23 4.14
C LEU A 165 -1.51 -5.74 5.24
N GLU A 166 -0.97 -6.08 6.41
CA GLU A 166 -1.76 -6.49 7.58
C GLU A 166 -2.74 -5.41 8.01
N LEU A 167 -2.26 -4.17 8.16
CA LEU A 167 -3.10 -3.02 8.51
C LEU A 167 -4.18 -2.82 7.44
N TYR A 168 -3.81 -2.84 6.16
CA TYR A 168 -4.75 -2.68 5.05
C TYR A 168 -5.87 -3.71 5.13
N LEU A 169 -5.53 -5.00 5.19
CA LEU A 169 -6.49 -6.10 5.21
C LEU A 169 -7.41 -6.08 6.43
N ASN A 170 -6.98 -5.49 7.55
CA ASN A 170 -7.76 -5.34 8.77
C ASN A 170 -8.56 -4.02 8.88
N VAL A 171 -8.27 -3.03 8.02
CA VAL A 171 -8.89 -1.69 8.06
C VAL A 171 -9.90 -1.48 6.94
N VAL A 172 -9.66 -2.10 5.78
CA VAL A 172 -10.53 -1.95 4.61
C VAL A 172 -11.95 -2.46 4.89
N GLU A 173 -12.93 -1.77 4.30
CA GLU A 173 -14.34 -2.14 4.34
C GLU A 173 -14.61 -3.20 3.27
N TRP A 174 -15.18 -4.32 3.68
CA TRP A 174 -15.55 -5.44 2.80
C TRP A 174 -17.05 -5.57 2.58
N GLY A 175 -17.84 -4.67 3.17
CA GLY A 175 -19.29 -4.71 3.16
C GLY A 175 -19.84 -3.62 4.04
N ARG A 176 -21.16 -3.41 4.04
CA ARG A 176 -21.79 -2.40 4.91
C ARG A 176 -21.51 -2.73 6.38
N GLY A 177 -20.62 -1.96 7.01
CA GLY A 177 -20.26 -2.14 8.40
C GLY A 177 -19.30 -3.29 8.68
N VAL A 178 -18.78 -3.97 7.65
CA VAL A 178 -17.87 -5.12 7.77
C VAL A 178 -16.44 -4.68 7.47
N TYR A 179 -15.55 -4.76 8.46
CA TYR A 179 -14.17 -4.30 8.36
C TYR A 179 -13.19 -5.40 8.74
N GLY A 180 -12.15 -5.54 7.93
CA GLY A 180 -11.12 -6.55 8.15
C GLY A 180 -11.44 -7.90 7.52
N ALA A 181 -10.38 -8.61 7.12
CA ALA A 181 -10.46 -9.86 6.38
C ALA A 181 -11.21 -10.97 7.15
N GLU A 182 -11.03 -11.06 8.48
CA GLU A 182 -11.71 -12.08 9.30
C GLU A 182 -13.22 -11.82 9.37
N ALA A 183 -13.64 -10.59 9.60
CA ALA A 183 -15.06 -10.24 9.58
C ALA A 183 -15.66 -10.49 8.19
N ALA A 184 -14.93 -10.17 7.11
CA ALA A 184 -15.36 -10.41 5.74
C ALA A 184 -15.54 -11.90 5.43
N ALA A 185 -14.57 -12.74 5.80
CA ALA A 185 -14.62 -14.19 5.55
C ALA A 185 -15.82 -14.83 6.28
N ARG A 186 -16.07 -14.41 7.53
CA ARG A 186 -17.23 -14.87 8.31
C ARG A 186 -18.54 -14.38 7.72
N HIS A 187 -18.61 -13.10 7.38
CA HIS A 187 -19.82 -12.47 6.87
C HIS A 187 -20.26 -13.06 5.52
N HIS A 188 -19.31 -13.28 4.60
CA HIS A 188 -19.62 -13.72 3.24
C HIS A 188 -19.55 -15.24 3.06
N PHE A 189 -18.72 -15.97 3.80
CA PHE A 189 -18.53 -17.41 3.56
C PHE A 189 -18.69 -18.27 4.81
N GLY A 190 -18.97 -17.67 5.97
CA GLY A 190 -19.19 -18.40 7.22
C GLY A 190 -17.93 -19.10 7.75
N LYS A 191 -16.72 -18.61 7.43
CA LYS A 191 -15.46 -19.24 7.81
C LYS A 191 -14.35 -18.26 8.19
N HIS A 192 -13.24 -18.79 8.69
CA HIS A 192 -12.07 -17.99 9.03
C HIS A 192 -11.34 -17.47 7.79
N ALA A 193 -10.70 -16.31 7.92
CA ALA A 193 -9.88 -15.73 6.87
C ALA A 193 -8.70 -16.63 6.47
N ALA A 194 -8.23 -17.49 7.38
CA ALA A 194 -7.21 -18.49 7.10
C ALA A 194 -7.68 -19.58 6.11
N ASP A 195 -8.99 -19.85 6.06
CA ASP A 195 -9.60 -20.96 5.32
C ASP A 195 -10.19 -20.54 3.97
N LEU A 196 -9.90 -19.31 3.51
CA LEU A 196 -10.34 -18.82 2.21
C LEU A 196 -9.64 -19.58 1.08
N THR A 197 -10.44 -20.10 0.15
CA THR A 197 -9.97 -20.68 -1.12
C THR A 197 -9.47 -19.58 -2.05
N GLN A 198 -8.78 -19.98 -3.12
CA GLN A 198 -8.29 -19.03 -4.12
C GLN A 198 -9.44 -18.31 -4.84
N GLU A 199 -10.55 -19.00 -5.06
CA GLU A 199 -11.75 -18.50 -5.73
C GLU A 199 -12.48 -17.45 -4.88
N GLU A 200 -12.65 -17.71 -3.58
CA GLU A 200 -13.30 -16.78 -2.65
C GLU A 200 -12.40 -15.58 -2.35
N ALA A 201 -11.10 -15.80 -2.22
CA ALA A 201 -10.11 -14.73 -2.11
C ALA A 201 -10.17 -13.79 -3.32
N ALA A 202 -10.28 -14.35 -4.53
CA ALA A 202 -10.42 -13.56 -5.75
C ALA A 202 -11.76 -12.81 -5.80
N LEU A 203 -12.85 -13.37 -5.29
CA LEU A 203 -14.15 -12.67 -5.18
C LEU A 203 -14.10 -11.52 -4.18
N LEU A 204 -13.52 -11.73 -3.00
CA LEU A 204 -13.33 -10.67 -2.01
C LEU A 204 -12.45 -9.55 -2.56
N ALA A 205 -11.35 -9.91 -3.20
CA ALA A 205 -10.54 -8.90 -3.88
C ALA A 205 -11.38 -8.16 -4.93
N ALA A 206 -12.12 -8.87 -5.81
CA ALA A 206 -13.01 -8.33 -6.85
C ALA A 206 -14.01 -7.26 -6.40
N MET A 207 -14.52 -7.35 -5.19
CA MET A 207 -15.48 -6.38 -4.67
C MET A 207 -14.86 -5.12 -4.05
N LEU A 208 -13.57 -5.14 -3.68
CA LEU A 208 -12.89 -4.04 -2.97
C LEU A 208 -13.05 -2.64 -3.60
N PRO A 209 -13.12 -2.47 -4.93
CA PRO A 209 -13.35 -1.16 -5.51
C PRO A 209 -14.70 -0.52 -5.11
N SER A 210 -15.71 -1.35 -4.80
CA SER A 210 -17.07 -0.90 -4.45
C SER A 210 -17.74 -1.85 -3.42
N PRO A 211 -17.23 -1.92 -2.17
CA PRO A 211 -17.60 -2.95 -1.20
C PRO A 211 -19.03 -2.82 -0.67
N ARG A 212 -19.66 -1.64 -0.80
CA ARG A 212 -21.08 -1.42 -0.43
C ARG A 212 -22.07 -1.71 -1.55
N THR A 213 -21.57 -1.94 -2.77
CA THR A 213 -22.38 -2.19 -3.97
C THR A 213 -22.40 -3.67 -4.31
N TYR A 214 -21.26 -4.34 -4.17
CA TYR A 214 -21.09 -5.72 -4.55
C TYR A 214 -21.18 -6.65 -3.33
N ASP A 215 -21.73 -7.84 -3.55
CA ASP A 215 -21.74 -8.95 -2.61
C ASP A 215 -21.12 -10.16 -3.33
N PRO A 216 -20.03 -10.75 -2.81
CA PRO A 216 -19.33 -11.86 -3.45
C PRO A 216 -20.21 -13.12 -3.57
N LEU A 217 -21.25 -13.26 -2.73
CA LEU A 217 -22.23 -14.34 -2.87
C LEU A 217 -23.26 -14.07 -3.97
N ARG A 218 -23.45 -12.80 -4.34
CA ARG A 218 -24.31 -12.39 -5.45
C ARG A 218 -23.45 -12.04 -6.66
N VAL A 219 -22.86 -13.06 -7.26
CA VAL A 219 -21.93 -12.93 -8.36
C VAL A 219 -22.60 -12.26 -9.56
N THR A 220 -22.28 -10.98 -9.77
CA THR A 220 -22.67 -10.21 -10.95
C THR A 220 -21.70 -10.47 -12.10
N ARG A 221 -22.09 -10.16 -13.35
CA ARG A 221 -21.19 -10.23 -14.50
C ARG A 221 -19.88 -9.47 -14.28
N TYR A 222 -19.95 -8.30 -13.63
CA TYR A 222 -18.76 -7.51 -13.27
C TYR A 222 -17.83 -8.30 -12.34
N LEU A 223 -18.37 -8.86 -11.25
CA LEU A 223 -17.60 -9.64 -10.30
C LEU A 223 -17.00 -10.89 -10.94
N SER A 224 -17.75 -11.63 -11.76
CA SER A 224 -17.23 -12.82 -12.46
C SER A 224 -16.02 -12.48 -13.33
N VAL A 225 -16.11 -11.40 -14.11
CA VAL A 225 -15.02 -10.99 -15.01
C VAL A 225 -13.80 -10.57 -14.19
N ARG A 226 -13.98 -9.75 -13.14
CA ARG A 226 -12.89 -9.28 -12.27
C ARG A 226 -12.24 -10.45 -11.51
N GLN A 227 -13.04 -11.39 -11.00
CA GLN A 227 -12.57 -12.60 -10.34
C GLN A 227 -11.71 -13.44 -11.28
N GLN A 228 -12.19 -13.73 -12.49
CA GLN A 228 -11.44 -14.50 -13.49
C GLN A 228 -10.11 -13.82 -13.86
N GLN A 229 -10.10 -12.49 -13.99
CA GLN A 229 -8.87 -11.73 -14.22
C GLN A 229 -7.87 -11.93 -13.07
N ILE A 230 -8.32 -11.82 -11.81
CA ILE A 230 -7.47 -12.03 -10.63
C ILE A 230 -6.95 -13.46 -10.60
N LEU A 231 -7.80 -14.46 -10.82
CA LEU A 231 -7.39 -15.87 -10.83
C LEU A 231 -6.28 -16.12 -11.85
N ARG A 232 -6.42 -15.60 -13.07
CA ARG A 232 -5.37 -15.69 -14.10
C ARG A 232 -4.05 -15.05 -13.66
N LEU A 233 -4.11 -13.88 -13.02
CA LEU A 233 -2.91 -13.22 -12.49
C LEU A 233 -2.23 -14.04 -11.39
N LEU A 234 -3.02 -14.69 -10.53
CA LEU A 234 -2.50 -15.58 -9.49
C LEU A 234 -1.82 -16.82 -10.09
N GLU A 235 -2.46 -17.45 -11.07
CA GLU A 235 -1.90 -18.61 -11.80
C GLU A 235 -0.59 -18.27 -12.49
N GLN A 236 -0.54 -17.15 -13.22
CA GLN A 236 0.69 -16.67 -13.88
C GLN A 236 1.82 -16.46 -12.86
N ARG A 237 1.50 -15.88 -11.70
CA ARG A 237 2.49 -15.65 -10.63
C ARG A 237 3.00 -16.94 -10.01
N GLN A 238 2.12 -17.93 -9.79
CA GLN A 238 2.51 -19.25 -9.28
C GLN A 238 3.37 -20.01 -10.31
N GLY A 239 2.98 -19.98 -11.58
CA GLY A 239 3.75 -20.55 -12.69
C GLY A 239 5.17 -19.96 -12.77
N MET A 240 5.30 -18.63 -12.70
CA MET A 240 6.61 -17.98 -12.67
C MET A 240 7.46 -18.41 -11.47
N LYS A 241 6.89 -18.50 -10.26
CA LYS A 241 7.60 -18.98 -9.07
C LYS A 241 8.11 -20.41 -9.23
N SER A 242 7.30 -21.29 -9.82
CA SER A 242 7.70 -22.67 -10.13
C SER A 242 8.88 -22.72 -11.10
N LEU A 243 8.84 -21.90 -12.16
CA LEU A 243 9.93 -21.81 -13.15
C LEU A 243 11.23 -21.24 -12.58
N THR A 244 11.15 -20.29 -11.64
CA THR A 244 12.34 -19.73 -10.97
C THR A 244 12.88 -20.66 -9.88
N GLY A 245 12.01 -21.35 -9.13
CA GLY A 245 12.40 -22.31 -8.08
C GLY A 245 13.16 -23.52 -8.64
N ASN A 246 12.79 -23.98 -9.84
CA ASN A 246 13.53 -25.06 -10.52
C ASN A 246 14.88 -24.63 -11.10
N LYS A 247 15.17 -23.33 -11.24
CA LYS A 247 16.45 -22.84 -11.78
C LYS A 247 17.55 -22.71 -10.72
N GLU A 248 17.20 -22.63 -9.44
CA GLU A 248 18.19 -22.61 -8.35
C GLU A 248 18.72 -24.01 -8.01
N GLY A 249 17.97 -25.08 -8.30
CA GLY A 249 18.42 -26.48 -8.14
C GLY A 249 19.47 -26.95 -9.16
N THR A 250 19.64 -26.25 -10.29
CA THR A 250 20.52 -26.68 -11.40
C THR A 250 21.86 -25.93 -11.44
N ARG A 251 22.12 -25.00 -10.51
CA ARG A 251 23.37 -24.19 -10.47
C ARG A 251 24.35 -24.55 -9.36
N ILE A 252 24.32 -25.78 -8.84
CA ILE A 252 25.38 -26.33 -7.98
C ILE A 252 25.92 -27.63 -8.59
N SER A 253 26.57 -27.57 -9.77
CA SER A 253 27.38 -28.70 -10.26
C SER A 253 28.48 -28.32 -11.28
N THR A 254 28.96 -27.08 -11.30
CA THR A 254 30.15 -26.71 -12.09
C THR A 254 30.94 -25.57 -11.43
N LEU A 255 31.39 -25.78 -10.20
CA LEU A 255 32.57 -25.07 -9.71
C LEU A 255 33.74 -26.05 -9.75
N PRO A 256 34.81 -25.79 -10.52
CA PRO A 256 35.99 -26.64 -10.50
C PRO A 256 36.64 -26.61 -9.10
N PRO A 257 37.28 -27.71 -8.67
CA PRO A 257 37.86 -27.81 -7.34
C PRO A 257 38.94 -26.74 -7.13
N LYS A 258 38.89 -26.11 -5.96
CA LYS A 258 39.92 -25.18 -5.45
C LYS A 258 41.27 -25.91 -5.40
N VAL A 259 42.22 -25.52 -6.26
CA VAL A 259 43.61 -25.97 -6.16
C VAL A 259 44.26 -25.31 -4.95
N ASN A 260 44.36 -26.05 -3.85
CA ASN A 260 45.17 -25.67 -2.69
C ASN A 260 46.61 -26.14 -2.90
N GLY A 261 47.46 -25.30 -3.48
CA GLY A 261 48.91 -25.53 -3.52
C GLY A 261 49.62 -24.72 -2.44
N LYS A 262 49.96 -25.35 -1.30
CA LYS A 262 51.10 -24.91 -0.48
C LYS A 262 52.35 -25.65 -0.96
N PRO A 263 53.50 -24.98 -1.12
CA PRO A 263 54.74 -25.64 -1.52
C PRO A 263 55.32 -26.44 -0.34
N SER A 264 55.60 -27.72 -0.56
CA SER A 264 56.41 -28.55 0.34
C SER A 264 57.74 -28.89 -0.35
N ALA A 265 58.81 -28.81 0.43
CA ALA A 265 60.21 -28.73 0.04
C ALA A 265 60.90 -30.08 -0.21
N ALA A 266 62.11 -29.97 -0.79
CA ALA A 266 63.21 -30.95 -0.91
C ALA A 266 62.98 -32.08 -1.94
N ARG A 267 63.95 -32.47 -2.79
CA ARG A 267 65.36 -32.77 -2.49
C ARG A 267 66.17 -32.91 -3.79
N GLN A 268 67.48 -32.69 -3.64
CA GLN A 268 68.57 -32.82 -4.62
C GLN A 268 68.62 -34.15 -5.39
N SER A 269 69.03 -34.12 -6.67
CA SER A 269 70.14 -34.93 -7.21
C SER A 269 70.42 -34.67 -8.71
N ARG A 270 71.59 -34.05 -8.97
CA ARG A 270 72.63 -34.37 -9.97
C ARG A 270 72.27 -34.71 -11.44
N GLU A 271 72.83 -33.89 -12.33
CA GLU A 271 73.39 -34.14 -13.69
C GLU A 271 74.00 -35.54 -13.92
N PRO A 272 74.15 -36.06 -15.18
CA PRO A 272 75.04 -35.44 -16.20
C PRO A 272 74.74 -35.65 -17.71
N LYS A 273 75.11 -34.66 -18.54
CA LYS A 273 76.04 -34.72 -19.70
C LYS A 273 75.89 -33.49 -20.59
#